data_AF-A0A6G8F1F0-F1
#
_entry.id   AF-A0A6G8F1F0-F1
#
_cell.length_a   1.000
_cell.length_b   1.000
_cell.length_c   1.000
_cell.angle_alpha   90.00
_cell.angle_beta   90.00
_cell.angle_gamma   90.00
#
_symmetry.space_group_name_H-M   'P 1'
#
loop_
_entity.id
_entity.type
_entity.pdbx_description
1 polymer ?
#
loop_
_entity_poly.entity_id
_entity_poly.type
_entity_poly.pdbx_seq_one_letter_code
_entity_poly.pdbx_strand_id
1 'polypeptide(L)'
;MDNITSPYLILHRNMRSGNWNSDAIMRAIMVDEHLAKNGAARQKAWEIIGERLDFSIDTSQSGISLAIDCIGNKDLLYADEKVSLICHRADEAFFARQAQSVLDAARHGCVVVSAFISSKEREVKRLLMQESLPVIEVMNDGFSPQYHPYGASYDACMAGKLVQLSPWAFSPQSGNKLTREVCLVTNELVRVISKTPDDWWKRD
;
A
#
# COMPACT_ATOMS: atom_id res chain seq x y z
N MET A 1 20.13 -24.05 -19.56
CA MET A 1 19.01 -23.78 -18.62
C MET A 1 18.92 -22.28 -18.55
N ASP A 2 18.08 -21.70 -19.40
CA ASP A 2 17.89 -20.26 -19.42
C ASP A 2 17.33 -19.86 -18.07
N ASN A 3 18.04 -18.96 -17.39
CA ASN A 3 17.63 -18.41 -16.11
C ASN A 3 16.46 -17.46 -16.42
N ILE A 4 15.26 -18.00 -16.62
CA ILE A 4 14.05 -17.22 -16.89
C ILE A 4 13.70 -16.53 -15.58
N THR A 5 14.29 -15.36 -15.35
CA THR A 5 13.86 -14.46 -14.30
C THR A 5 12.42 -14.06 -14.63
N SER A 6 11.47 -14.49 -13.81
CA SER A 6 10.07 -14.15 -13.97
C SER A 6 9.90 -12.63 -14.07
N PRO A 7 9.10 -12.11 -15.01
CA PRO A 7 8.87 -10.67 -15.13
C PRO A 7 8.26 -10.06 -13.86
N TYR A 8 7.59 -10.88 -13.04
CA TYR A 8 7.00 -10.46 -11.76
C TYR A 8 8.02 -10.27 -10.64
N LEU A 9 9.28 -10.67 -10.82
CA LEU A 9 10.36 -10.42 -9.86
C LEU A 9 11.21 -9.20 -10.23
N ILE A 10 10.83 -8.46 -11.28
CA ILE A 10 11.49 -7.22 -11.67
C ILE A 10 10.97 -6.09 -10.80
N LEU A 11 11.89 -5.43 -10.10
CA LEU A 11 11.60 -4.21 -9.35
C LEU A 11 11.55 -3.01 -10.29
N HIS A 12 10.37 -2.42 -10.45
CA HIS A 12 10.16 -1.19 -11.17
C HIS A 12 10.28 -0.01 -10.21
N ARG A 13 11.12 0.97 -10.60
CA ARG A 13 11.41 2.14 -9.78
C ARG A 13 10.77 3.40 -10.36
N ASN A 14 10.52 4.39 -9.52
CA ASN A 14 10.12 5.74 -9.93
C ASN A 14 8.85 5.79 -10.79
N MET A 15 7.89 4.89 -10.55
CA MET A 15 6.58 4.99 -11.20
C MET A 15 5.81 6.19 -10.66
N ARG A 16 4.94 6.74 -11.50
CA ARG A 16 4.19 7.97 -11.18
C ARG A 16 2.71 7.78 -11.39
N SER A 17 1.93 8.53 -10.62
CA SER A 17 0.49 8.61 -10.75
C SER A 17 0.04 10.03 -10.47
N GLY A 18 -0.81 10.60 -11.34
CA GLY A 18 -1.40 11.92 -11.08
C GLY A 18 -2.24 11.96 -9.79
N ASN A 19 -2.70 10.80 -9.30
CA ASN A 19 -3.48 10.68 -8.07
C ASN A 19 -2.62 10.49 -6.81
N TRP A 20 -1.31 10.27 -6.96
CA TRP A 20 -0.36 10.22 -5.84
C TRP A 20 0.51 11.48 -5.86
N ASN A 21 0.11 12.46 -5.07
CA ASN A 21 0.70 13.81 -5.06
C ASN A 21 0.67 14.39 -3.64
N SER A 22 1.20 15.60 -3.46
CA SER A 22 1.24 16.29 -2.16
C SER A 22 -0.14 16.41 -1.51
N ASP A 23 -1.19 16.63 -2.30
CA ASP A 23 -2.55 16.74 -1.77
C ASP A 23 -3.05 15.43 -1.19
N ALA A 24 -2.66 14.28 -1.78
CA ALA A 24 -2.93 12.97 -1.20
C ALA A 24 -2.25 12.82 0.16
N ILE A 25 -0.97 13.16 0.26
CA ILE A 25 -0.24 13.12 1.54
C ILE A 25 -0.90 14.03 2.59
N MET A 26 -1.31 15.24 2.18
CA MET A 26 -2.01 16.16 3.08
C MET A 26 -3.36 15.62 3.52
N ARG A 27 -4.16 15.00 2.63
CA ARG A 27 -5.39 14.30 3.03
C ARG A 27 -5.12 13.23 4.07
N ALA A 28 -4.09 12.41 3.87
CA ALA A 28 -3.68 11.37 4.81
C ALA A 28 -3.44 11.93 6.23
N ILE A 29 -2.67 13.02 6.32
CA ILE A 29 -2.35 13.69 7.57
C ILE A 29 -3.60 14.30 8.23
N MET A 30 -4.49 14.88 7.43
CA MET A 30 -5.70 15.56 7.90
C MET A 30 -6.79 14.61 8.41
N VAL A 31 -6.70 13.30 8.14
CA VAL A 31 -7.58 12.28 8.75
C VAL A 31 -7.37 12.18 10.26
N ASP A 32 -6.18 12.54 10.76
CA ASP A 32 -5.92 12.55 12.21
C ASP A 32 -6.41 13.85 12.85
N GLU A 33 -7.30 13.74 13.83
CA GLU A 33 -7.94 14.89 14.47
C GLU A 33 -6.93 15.83 15.15
N HIS A 34 -5.86 15.28 15.75
CA HIS A 34 -4.83 16.09 16.40
C HIS A 34 -4.03 16.90 15.38
N LEU A 35 -3.59 16.25 14.30
CA LEU A 35 -2.84 16.90 13.22
C LEU A 35 -3.72 17.90 12.42
N ALA A 36 -5.01 17.62 12.31
CA ALA A 36 -5.97 18.53 11.69
C ALA A 36 -6.13 19.83 12.48
N LYS A 37 -6.12 19.77 13.82
CA LYS A 37 -6.30 20.96 14.67
C LYS A 37 -5.01 21.69 15.01
N ASN A 38 -3.86 21.01 14.96
CA ASN A 38 -2.58 21.58 15.38
C ASN A 38 -1.61 21.74 14.18
N GLY A 39 -1.47 22.98 13.70
CA GLY A 39 -0.59 23.30 12.56
C GLY A 39 0.89 22.97 12.80
N ALA A 40 1.41 23.14 14.02
CA ALA A 40 2.80 22.81 14.33
C ALA A 40 3.04 21.29 14.33
N ALA A 41 2.10 20.52 14.89
CA ALA A 41 2.16 19.06 14.83
C ALA A 41 2.05 18.55 13.38
N ARG A 42 1.19 19.17 12.57
CA ARG A 42 1.05 18.88 11.15
C ARG A 42 2.33 19.14 10.37
N GLN A 43 2.96 20.30 10.58
CA GLN A 43 4.21 20.66 9.94
C GLN A 43 5.31 19.65 10.28
N LYS A 44 5.41 19.27 11.57
CA LYS A 44 6.35 18.25 12.00
C LYS A 44 6.07 16.88 11.37
N ALA A 45 4.81 16.49 11.26
CA ALA A 45 4.42 15.25 10.57
C ALA A 45 4.83 15.29 9.10
N TRP A 46 4.64 16.43 8.43
CA TRP A 46 5.08 16.64 7.05
C TRP A 46 6.60 16.51 6.91
N GLU A 47 7.39 17.08 7.81
CA GLU A 47 8.86 16.96 7.79
C GLU A 47 9.30 15.49 7.92
N ILE A 48 8.73 14.76 8.89
CA ILE A 48 9.01 13.33 9.09
C ILE A 48 8.67 12.50 7.85
N ILE A 49 7.52 12.77 7.23
CA ILE A 49 7.07 12.05 6.03
C ILE A 49 7.89 12.45 4.81
N GLY A 50 8.16 13.74 4.63
CA GLY A 50 8.91 14.28 3.51
C GLY A 50 10.32 13.70 3.44
N GLU A 51 11.01 13.51 4.57
CA GLU A 51 12.31 12.85 4.59
C GLU A 51 12.28 11.38 4.12
N ARG A 52 11.10 10.74 4.15
CA ARG A 52 10.92 9.33 3.79
C ARG A 52 10.28 9.10 2.43
N LEU A 53 9.55 10.07 1.89
CA LEU A 53 8.88 9.92 0.61
C LEU A 53 9.91 9.82 -0.51
N ASP A 54 9.63 8.96 -1.48
CA ASP A 54 10.43 8.89 -2.68
C ASP A 54 10.04 10.04 -3.63
N PHE A 55 10.99 10.91 -3.92
CA PHE A 55 10.81 12.05 -4.80
C PHE A 55 11.60 11.82 -6.09
N SER A 56 10.92 11.93 -7.22
CA SER A 56 11.55 11.85 -8.54
C SER A 56 11.34 13.13 -9.35
N ILE A 57 12.37 13.53 -10.09
CA ILE A 57 12.33 14.71 -10.96
C ILE A 57 11.43 14.42 -12.15
N ASP A 58 10.32 15.14 -12.27
CA ASP A 58 9.49 15.11 -13.45
C ASP A 58 10.04 16.01 -14.54
N THR A 59 10.81 15.40 -15.45
CA THR A 59 11.36 16.07 -16.63
C THR A 59 10.29 16.54 -17.61
N SER A 60 9.08 15.97 -17.57
CA SER A 60 7.97 16.36 -18.44
C SER A 60 7.18 17.57 -17.92
N GLN A 61 7.14 17.77 -16.59
CA GLN A 61 6.40 18.87 -15.95
C GLN A 61 7.30 19.90 -15.24
N SER A 62 8.64 19.76 -15.35
CA SER A 62 9.62 20.62 -14.67
C SER A 62 9.32 20.80 -13.18
N GLY A 63 9.06 19.69 -12.48
CA GLY A 63 8.66 19.68 -11.07
C GLY A 63 9.13 18.44 -10.32
N ILE A 64 9.01 18.46 -9.00
CA ILE A 64 9.24 17.29 -8.14
C ILE A 64 7.92 16.51 -8.04
N SER A 65 7.97 15.21 -8.31
CA SER A 65 6.82 14.30 -8.22
C SER A 65 7.06 13.20 -7.19
N LEU A 66 5.98 12.71 -6.58
CA LEU A 66 6.06 11.56 -5.69
C LEU A 66 6.16 10.28 -6.52
N ALA A 67 7.20 9.49 -6.24
CA ALA A 67 7.46 8.21 -6.86
C ALA A 67 6.78 7.07 -6.09
N ILE A 68 6.51 5.99 -6.82
CA ILE A 68 6.10 4.70 -6.29
C ILE A 68 7.00 3.65 -6.92
N ASP A 69 7.58 2.80 -6.10
CA ASP A 69 8.24 1.60 -6.56
C ASP A 69 7.30 0.41 -6.49
N CYS A 70 7.47 -0.57 -7.39
CA CYS A 70 6.69 -1.79 -7.34
C CYS A 70 7.43 -3.04 -7.81
N ILE A 71 7.03 -4.19 -7.26
CA ILE A 71 7.47 -5.51 -7.69
C ILE A 71 6.30 -6.49 -7.64
N GLY A 72 6.19 -7.37 -8.62
CA GLY A 72 5.05 -8.27 -8.80
C GLY A 72 4.23 -7.96 -10.05
N ASN A 73 2.98 -8.45 -10.07
CA ASN A 73 2.09 -8.28 -11.21
C ASN A 73 1.40 -6.90 -11.22
N LYS A 74 1.96 -5.96 -11.99
CA LYS A 74 1.42 -4.60 -12.13
C LYS A 74 0.04 -4.54 -12.78
N ASP A 75 -0.38 -5.58 -13.49
CA ASP A 75 -1.70 -5.59 -14.15
C ASP A 75 -2.83 -5.51 -13.11
N LEU A 76 -2.56 -5.95 -11.87
CA LEU A 76 -3.48 -5.80 -10.74
C LEU A 76 -3.83 -4.33 -10.44
N LEU A 77 -2.94 -3.38 -10.75
CA LEU A 77 -3.20 -1.95 -10.56
C LEU A 77 -4.29 -1.42 -11.52
N TYR A 78 -4.47 -2.09 -12.65
CA TYR A 78 -5.44 -1.73 -13.69
C TYR A 78 -6.72 -2.55 -13.64
N ALA A 79 -6.84 -3.50 -12.70
CA ALA A 79 -8.08 -4.22 -12.47
C ALA A 79 -9.22 -3.23 -12.20
N ASP A 80 -10.41 -3.47 -12.73
CA ASP A 80 -11.56 -2.58 -12.52
C ASP A 80 -12.02 -2.63 -11.06
N GLU A 81 -12.25 -3.84 -10.55
CA GLU A 81 -12.78 -4.10 -9.22
C GLU A 81 -11.68 -4.24 -8.16
N LYS A 82 -11.62 -3.29 -7.23
CA LYS A 82 -10.69 -3.28 -6.10
C LYS A 82 -11.42 -2.98 -4.80
N VAL A 83 -11.04 -3.68 -3.73
CA VAL A 83 -11.57 -3.43 -2.38
C VAL A 83 -10.44 -3.11 -1.41
N SER A 84 -10.67 -2.16 -0.52
CA SER A 84 -9.72 -1.82 0.53
C SER A 84 -9.89 -2.73 1.75
N LEU A 85 -8.78 -3.13 2.36
CA LEU A 85 -8.77 -3.68 3.71
C LEU A 85 -7.95 -2.73 4.59
N ILE A 86 -8.67 -1.91 5.37
CA ILE A 86 -8.12 -1.03 6.40
C ILE A 86 -8.90 -1.29 7.69
N CYS A 87 -8.23 -1.74 8.74
CA CYS A 87 -8.84 -2.02 10.03
C CYS A 87 -8.77 -0.79 10.94
N HIS A 88 -9.90 -0.11 11.13
CA HIS A 88 -10.01 0.98 12.10
C HIS A 88 -10.24 0.42 13.50
N ARG A 89 -9.58 1.02 14.51
CA ARG A 89 -9.76 0.61 15.92
C ARG A 89 -11.21 0.69 16.39
N ALA A 90 -11.98 1.66 15.87
CA ALA A 90 -13.40 1.81 16.20
C ALA A 90 -14.26 0.65 15.67
N ASP A 91 -13.82 -0.03 14.61
CA ASP A 91 -14.55 -1.12 13.96
C ASP A 91 -14.09 -2.52 14.41
N GLU A 92 -13.27 -2.58 15.47
CA GLU A 92 -12.66 -3.82 15.97
C GLU A 92 -13.68 -4.94 16.24
N ALA A 93 -14.87 -4.60 16.72
CA ALA A 93 -15.95 -5.55 17.00
C ALA A 93 -16.54 -6.20 15.73
N PHE A 94 -16.40 -5.56 14.57
CA PHE A 94 -16.95 -6.04 13.30
C PHE A 94 -15.89 -6.70 12.40
N PHE A 95 -14.67 -6.91 12.91
CA PHE A 95 -13.58 -7.45 12.11
C PHE A 95 -13.91 -8.78 11.42
N ALA A 96 -14.59 -9.70 12.12
CA ALA A 96 -14.97 -10.98 11.52
C ALA A 96 -15.85 -10.79 10.27
N ARG A 97 -16.79 -9.84 10.32
CA ARG A 97 -17.62 -9.46 9.17
C ARG A 97 -16.77 -8.84 8.06
N GLN A 98 -15.92 -7.87 8.39
CA GLN A 98 -15.03 -7.23 7.40
C GLN A 98 -14.13 -8.25 6.69
N ALA A 99 -13.49 -9.14 7.47
CA ALA A 99 -12.62 -10.18 6.95
C ALA A 99 -13.38 -11.12 5.99
N GLN A 100 -14.59 -11.54 6.37
CA GLN A 100 -15.42 -12.38 5.51
C GLN A 100 -15.80 -11.66 4.20
N SER A 101 -16.27 -10.41 4.28
CA SER A 101 -16.59 -9.62 3.08
C SER A 101 -15.39 -9.45 2.15
N VAL A 102 -14.20 -9.20 2.71
CA VAL A 102 -12.95 -9.06 1.93
C VAL A 102 -12.60 -10.37 1.23
N LEU A 103 -12.67 -11.50 1.93
CA LEU A 103 -12.39 -12.81 1.34
C LEU A 103 -13.40 -13.16 0.24
N ASP A 104 -14.68 -12.90 0.47
CA ASP A 104 -15.72 -13.16 -0.51
C ASP A 104 -15.54 -12.26 -1.74
N ALA A 105 -15.27 -10.97 -1.58
CA ALA A 105 -14.96 -10.09 -2.70
C ALA A 105 -13.75 -10.60 -3.51
N ALA A 106 -12.68 -11.02 -2.82
CA ALA A 106 -11.50 -11.56 -3.47
C ALA A 106 -11.79 -12.85 -4.26
N ARG A 107 -12.60 -13.76 -3.70
CA ARG A 107 -13.06 -14.99 -4.37
C ARG A 107 -13.94 -14.71 -5.59
N HIS A 108 -14.67 -13.60 -5.59
CA HIS A 108 -15.44 -13.13 -6.74
C HIS A 108 -14.61 -12.34 -7.76
N GLY A 109 -13.29 -12.26 -7.58
CA GLY A 109 -12.37 -11.66 -8.56
C GLY A 109 -11.93 -10.23 -8.25
N CYS A 110 -12.38 -9.62 -7.16
CA CYS A 110 -11.89 -8.31 -6.74
C CYS A 110 -10.42 -8.40 -6.29
N VAL A 111 -9.62 -7.37 -6.59
CA VAL A 111 -8.26 -7.27 -6.07
C VAL A 111 -8.28 -6.61 -4.69
N VAL A 112 -7.69 -7.26 -3.68
CA VAL A 112 -7.62 -6.71 -2.32
C VAL A 112 -6.43 -5.78 -2.19
N VAL A 113 -6.66 -4.55 -1.72
CA VAL A 113 -5.61 -3.54 -1.51
C VAL A 113 -5.47 -3.29 -0.01
N SER A 114 -4.27 -3.47 0.55
CA SER A 114 -4.01 -3.23 1.98
C SER A 114 -2.55 -2.93 2.27
N ALA A 115 -2.32 -2.26 3.40
CA ALA A 115 -0.99 -2.04 3.95
C ALA A 115 -0.55 -3.17 4.91
N PHE A 116 -1.47 -4.05 5.32
CA PHE A 116 -1.24 -5.15 6.27
C PHE A 116 -0.44 -4.75 7.52
N ILE A 117 -0.78 -3.57 8.05
CA ILE A 117 -0.12 -2.94 9.19
C ILE A 117 -0.52 -3.65 10.48
N SER A 118 -1.81 -3.93 10.65
CA SER A 118 -2.33 -4.53 11.89
C SER A 118 -2.20 -6.06 11.89
N SER A 119 -2.18 -6.67 13.08
CA SER A 119 -2.19 -8.14 13.22
C SER A 119 -3.42 -8.78 12.55
N LYS A 120 -4.57 -8.11 12.66
CA LYS A 120 -5.83 -8.50 12.03
C LYS A 120 -5.74 -8.50 10.50
N GLU A 121 -5.21 -7.45 9.91
CA GLU A 121 -5.01 -7.41 8.46
C GLU A 121 -4.05 -8.51 7.99
N ARG A 122 -2.98 -8.78 8.75
CA ARG A 122 -2.04 -9.87 8.43
C ARG A 122 -2.67 -11.26 8.51
N GLU A 123 -3.67 -11.45 9.37
CA GLU A 123 -4.45 -12.69 9.39
C GLU A 123 -5.22 -12.87 8.08
N VAL A 124 -5.89 -11.82 7.61
CA VAL A 124 -6.58 -11.84 6.29
C VAL A 124 -5.58 -12.04 5.16
N LYS A 125 -4.41 -11.39 5.21
CA LYS A 125 -3.31 -11.59 4.24
C LYS A 125 -2.96 -13.07 4.14
N ARG A 126 -2.77 -13.75 5.28
CA ARG A 126 -2.41 -15.17 5.31
C ARG A 126 -3.46 -16.02 4.57
N LEU A 127 -4.75 -15.76 4.79
CA LEU A 127 -5.84 -16.45 4.12
C LEU A 127 -5.86 -16.16 2.61
N LEU A 128 -5.73 -14.90 2.21
CA LEU A 128 -5.65 -14.49 0.80
C LEU A 128 -4.48 -15.20 0.07
N MET A 129 -3.31 -15.25 0.71
CA MET A 129 -2.12 -15.92 0.13
C MET A 129 -2.31 -17.44 0.04
N GLN A 130 -2.93 -18.06 1.06
CA GLN A 130 -3.22 -19.50 1.05
C GLN A 130 -4.18 -19.90 -0.08
N GLU A 131 -5.16 -19.05 -0.38
CA GLU A 131 -6.13 -19.27 -1.46
C GLU A 131 -5.62 -18.75 -2.83
N SER A 132 -4.39 -18.23 -2.90
CA SER A 132 -3.80 -17.65 -4.13
C SER A 132 -4.67 -16.54 -4.75
N LEU A 133 -5.28 -15.73 -3.89
CA LEU A 133 -6.16 -14.62 -4.26
C LEU A 133 -5.35 -13.36 -4.61
N PRO A 134 -5.86 -12.50 -5.51
CA PRO A 134 -5.13 -11.32 -5.98
C PRO A 134 -5.02 -10.22 -4.91
N VAL A 135 -3.79 -9.75 -4.68
CA VAL A 135 -3.48 -8.77 -3.63
C VAL A 135 -2.55 -7.67 -4.15
N ILE A 136 -2.85 -6.44 -3.75
CA ILE A 136 -1.94 -5.30 -3.77
C ILE A 136 -1.54 -4.99 -2.33
N GLU A 137 -0.26 -5.19 -2.02
CA GLU A 137 0.31 -4.86 -0.72
C GLU A 137 1.04 -3.52 -0.78
N VAL A 138 0.69 -2.59 0.11
CA VAL A 138 1.41 -1.32 0.26
C VAL A 138 2.40 -1.43 1.42
N MET A 139 3.68 -1.37 1.11
CA MET A 139 4.79 -1.47 2.05
C MET A 139 4.93 -0.19 2.87
N ASN A 140 5.43 -0.34 4.10
CA ASN A 140 5.69 0.75 5.04
C ASN A 140 7.13 1.27 4.99
N ASP A 141 7.96 0.74 4.09
CA ASP A 141 9.33 1.19 3.84
C ASP A 141 9.74 0.96 2.38
N GLY A 142 10.82 1.62 1.97
CA GLY A 142 11.33 1.55 0.60
C GLY A 142 11.99 0.20 0.29
N PHE A 143 12.03 -0.18 -0.99
CA PHE A 143 12.72 -1.40 -1.41
C PHE A 143 14.23 -1.17 -1.48
N SER A 144 15.02 -2.03 -0.83
CA SER A 144 16.48 -2.02 -1.00
C SER A 144 16.87 -2.30 -2.45
N PRO A 145 18.08 -1.90 -2.91
CA PRO A 145 18.53 -2.18 -4.27
C PRO A 145 18.54 -3.68 -4.64
N GLN A 146 18.74 -4.56 -3.65
CA GLN A 146 18.70 -6.02 -3.82
C GLN A 146 17.40 -6.66 -3.32
N TYR A 147 16.34 -5.87 -3.10
CA TYR A 147 15.09 -6.38 -2.58
C TYR A 147 14.50 -7.46 -3.46
N HIS A 148 14.14 -8.58 -2.85
CA HIS A 148 13.34 -9.64 -3.45
C HIS A 148 12.27 -10.08 -2.44
N PRO A 149 11.04 -10.37 -2.89
CA PRO A 149 10.05 -11.02 -2.04
C PRO A 149 10.55 -12.41 -1.62
N TYR A 150 10.10 -12.88 -0.45
CA TYR A 150 10.46 -14.19 0.09
C TYR A 150 9.23 -14.92 0.63
N GLY A 151 9.32 -16.24 0.77
CA GLY A 151 8.24 -17.10 1.28
C GLY A 151 6.94 -16.94 0.48
N ALA A 152 5.81 -16.85 1.18
CA ALA A 152 4.49 -16.76 0.54
C ALA A 152 4.34 -15.56 -0.42
N SER A 153 5.02 -14.44 -0.15
CA SER A 153 5.01 -13.30 -1.08
C SER A 153 5.77 -13.61 -2.37
N TYR A 154 6.86 -14.39 -2.30
CA TYR A 154 7.58 -14.83 -3.49
C TYR A 154 6.69 -15.72 -4.36
N ASP A 155 6.06 -16.72 -3.75
CA ASP A 155 5.17 -17.66 -4.45
C ASP A 155 3.98 -16.93 -5.10
N ALA A 156 3.37 -15.98 -4.38
CA ALA A 156 2.27 -15.17 -4.90
C ALA A 156 2.70 -14.22 -6.03
N CYS A 157 3.88 -13.60 -5.95
CA CYS A 157 4.44 -12.81 -7.05
C CYS A 157 4.68 -13.68 -8.28
N MET A 158 5.27 -14.86 -8.10
CA MET A 158 5.52 -15.82 -9.19
C MET A 158 4.22 -16.29 -9.86
N ALA A 159 3.16 -16.49 -9.07
CA ALA A 159 1.83 -16.84 -9.57
C ALA A 159 1.07 -15.66 -10.21
N GLY A 160 1.65 -14.45 -10.23
CA GLY A 160 1.00 -13.25 -10.74
C GLY A 160 -0.16 -12.75 -9.88
N LYS A 161 -0.22 -13.17 -8.61
CA LYS A 161 -1.31 -12.86 -7.65
C LYS A 161 -0.96 -11.76 -6.67
N LEU A 162 0.27 -11.26 -6.68
CA LEU A 162 0.72 -10.19 -5.79
C LEU A 162 1.45 -9.09 -6.55
N VAL A 163 1.21 -7.85 -6.15
CA VAL A 163 2.13 -6.74 -6.35
C VAL A 163 2.35 -6.01 -5.03
N GLN A 164 3.62 -5.74 -4.72
CA GLN A 164 4.03 -4.93 -3.58
C GLN A 164 4.39 -3.53 -4.09
N LEU A 165 3.89 -2.51 -3.42
CA LEU A 165 4.09 -1.10 -3.75
C LEU A 165 4.74 -0.37 -2.59
N SER A 166 5.61 0.59 -2.86
CA SER A 166 6.15 1.46 -1.82
C SER A 166 6.25 2.91 -2.31
N PRO A 167 5.68 3.88 -1.58
CA PRO A 167 5.90 5.30 -1.84
C PRO A 167 7.15 5.85 -1.13
N TRP A 168 7.95 4.99 -0.51
CA TRP A 168 9.02 5.38 0.39
C TRP A 168 10.39 5.21 -0.27
N ALA A 169 11.25 6.19 -0.06
CA ALA A 169 12.67 6.05 -0.34
C ALA A 169 13.26 4.99 0.60
N PHE A 170 14.14 4.15 0.08
CA PHE A 170 14.84 3.17 0.91
C PHE A 170 15.87 3.87 1.80
N SER A 171 15.78 3.64 3.11
CA SER A 171 16.76 4.12 4.09
C SER A 171 17.27 2.95 4.93
N PRO A 172 18.58 2.66 4.96
CA PRO A 172 19.15 1.62 5.82
C PRO A 172 18.94 1.90 7.32
N GLN A 173 18.77 3.17 7.71
CA GLN A 173 18.64 3.59 9.11
C GLN A 173 17.19 3.76 9.59
N SER A 174 16.19 3.72 8.70
CA SER A 174 14.77 3.90 9.06
C SER A 174 14.25 2.82 10.02
N GLY A 175 14.94 1.67 10.06
CA GLY A 175 14.70 0.61 11.04
C GLY A 175 13.25 0.12 11.09
N ASN A 176 12.56 0.02 9.94
CA ASN A 176 11.16 -0.39 9.83
C ASN A 176 10.23 0.28 10.86
N LYS A 177 10.56 1.49 11.33
CA LYS A 177 9.83 2.10 12.43
C LYS A 177 8.48 2.58 11.89
N LEU A 178 7.47 1.74 12.11
CA LEU A 178 6.10 2.04 11.80
C LEU A 178 5.62 3.14 12.74
N THR A 179 5.61 4.38 12.27
CA THR A 179 5.04 5.52 13.01
C THR A 179 3.58 5.74 12.61
N ARG A 180 2.89 6.57 13.39
CA ARG A 180 1.49 6.94 13.14
C ARG A 180 1.33 7.60 11.77
N GLU A 181 2.24 8.51 11.43
CA GLU A 181 2.24 9.26 10.17
C GLU A 181 2.46 8.33 8.98
N VAL A 182 3.38 7.37 9.11
CA VAL A 182 3.63 6.35 8.09
C VAL A 182 2.35 5.55 7.84
N CYS A 183 1.68 5.09 8.90
CA CYS A 183 0.41 4.37 8.76
C CYS A 183 -0.64 5.19 8.02
N LEU A 184 -0.75 6.49 8.32
CA LEU A 184 -1.72 7.37 7.65
C LEU A 184 -1.44 7.45 6.15
N VAL A 185 -0.20 7.71 5.77
CA VAL A 185 0.22 7.85 4.36
C VAL A 185 0.10 6.52 3.60
N THR A 186 0.51 5.40 4.20
CA THR A 186 0.37 4.08 3.59
C THR A 186 -1.12 3.73 3.38
N ASN A 187 -1.98 4.01 4.35
CA ASN A 187 -3.42 3.82 4.21
C ASN A 187 -4.05 4.76 3.16
N GLU A 188 -3.54 5.98 3.01
CA GLU A 188 -4.01 6.86 1.94
C GLU A 188 -3.63 6.31 0.56
N LEU A 189 -2.44 5.73 0.39
CA LEU A 189 -2.08 5.08 -0.87
C LEU A 189 -3.03 3.89 -1.17
N VAL A 190 -3.41 3.11 -0.14
CA VAL A 190 -4.46 2.08 -0.28
C VAL A 190 -5.77 2.67 -0.81
N ARG A 191 -6.21 3.83 -0.29
CA ARG A 191 -7.42 4.51 -0.77
C ARG A 191 -7.29 5.02 -2.20
N VAL A 192 -6.15 5.63 -2.54
CA VAL A 192 -5.86 6.13 -3.89
C VAL A 192 -5.93 5.00 -4.92
N ILE A 193 -5.40 3.81 -4.57
CA ILE A 193 -5.39 2.65 -5.46
C ILE A 193 -6.76 1.98 -5.52
N SER A 194 -7.37 1.68 -4.38
CA SER A 194 -8.64 0.95 -4.33
C SER A 194 -9.81 1.76 -4.85
N LYS A 195 -9.82 3.08 -4.62
CA LYS A 195 -10.93 4.00 -4.90
C LYS A 195 -12.25 3.57 -4.24
N THR A 196 -12.17 2.77 -3.19
CA THR A 196 -13.31 2.21 -2.46
C THR A 196 -13.33 2.75 -1.03
N PRO A 197 -14.49 3.20 -0.51
CA PRO A 197 -14.60 3.69 0.87
C PRO A 197 -14.18 2.63 1.89
N ASP A 198 -13.49 3.00 2.98
CA ASP A 198 -13.03 2.07 4.02
C ASP A 198 -14.18 1.25 4.67
N ASP A 199 -15.42 1.70 4.54
CA ASP A 199 -16.63 1.12 5.12
C ASP A 199 -17.50 0.32 4.13
N TRP A 200 -17.01 0.02 2.94
CA TRP A 200 -17.75 -0.68 1.88
C TRP A 200 -18.40 -1.99 2.35
N TRP A 201 -17.74 -2.72 3.26
CA TRP A 201 -18.18 -3.99 3.84
C TRP A 201 -19.34 -3.85 4.86
N LYS A 202 -19.68 -2.62 5.26
CA LYS A 202 -20.85 -2.32 6.10
C LYS A 202 -22.14 -2.17 5.29
N ARG A 203 -22.03 -2.05 3.97
CA ARG A 203 -23.18 -1.89 3.07
C ARG A 203 -23.68 -3.29 2.75
N ASP A 204 -24.89 -3.59 3.23
CA ASP A 204 -25.62 -4.82 2.89
C ASP A 204 -26.14 -4.76 1.44
#